data_AF-A0A1Y3MXC2-F1
#
_entry.id   AF-A0A1Y3MXC2-F1
#
_cell.length_a   1.000
_cell.length_b   1.000
_cell.length_c   1.000
_cell.angle_alpha   90.00
_cell.angle_beta   90.00
_cell.angle_gamma   90.00
#
_symmetry.space_group_name_H-M   'P 1'
#
loop_
_entity.id
_entity.type
_entity.pdbx_description
1 polymer ?
#
loop_
_entity_poly.entity_id
_entity_poly.type
_entity_poly.pdbx_seq_one_letter_code
_entity_poly.pdbx_strand_id
1 'polypeptide(L)'
;MKKTICEKTFYSKLADYWNELGFVAVVPNYAQYPYGRLDDMVYDVGNSLSWVYENIDKYGGDNKNIIVIGHSSGAHVTALGLFKSTLGLKGIGENNITKPYPPIKRAILLGGPYDFDPYSYRSRVKGEENVENSKFEAFASYILGSKQSCPTDILKEYQNNSISYLGAERITITLFSEDEMVPATIGYGLYNQMKRVGDKSVDLCVLEGFDHTGLTEGVMDGEEKAKEAFYQLLSN
;
A
#
# COMPACT_ATOMS: atom_id res chain seq x y z
N MET A 1 27.89 -3.78 2.32
CA MET A 1 26.71 -3.17 2.98
C MET A 1 25.51 -4.05 2.72
N LYS A 2 24.83 -4.56 3.75
CA LYS A 2 23.55 -5.28 3.55
C LYS A 2 22.54 -4.24 3.05
N LYS A 3 22.10 -4.35 1.79
CA LYS A 3 20.93 -3.61 1.31
C LYS A 3 19.73 -4.11 2.11
N THR A 4 19.16 -3.26 2.94
CA THR A 4 17.86 -3.54 3.55
C THR A 4 16.79 -3.21 2.52
N ILE A 5 16.00 -4.22 2.14
CA ILE A 5 15.00 -4.15 1.05
C ILE A 5 13.91 -3.07 1.30
N CYS A 6 13.77 -2.60 2.54
CA CYS A 6 12.75 -1.60 2.93
C CYS A 6 13.31 -0.19 3.21
N GLU A 7 14.56 0.10 2.84
CA GLU A 7 15.12 1.45 2.97
C GLU A 7 14.82 2.28 1.73
N LYS A 8 14.56 3.58 1.91
CA LYS A 8 14.29 4.54 0.83
C LYS A 8 15.32 4.52 -0.31
N THR A 9 16.56 4.15 -0.01
CA THR A 9 17.65 4.05 -1.00
C THR A 9 17.46 2.90 -1.99
N PHE A 10 16.64 1.91 -1.65
CA PHE A 10 16.26 0.85 -2.58
C PHE A 10 15.42 1.40 -3.74
N TYR A 11 14.46 2.29 -3.43
CA TYR A 11 13.54 2.89 -4.41
C TYR A 11 14.08 4.15 -5.09
N SER A 12 15.35 4.52 -4.90
CA SER A 12 15.88 5.77 -5.48
C SER A 12 15.84 5.77 -7.02
N LYS A 13 16.13 4.62 -7.65
CA LYS A 13 16.05 4.50 -9.11
C LYS A 13 14.63 4.59 -9.64
N LEU A 14 13.65 4.13 -8.86
CA LEU A 14 12.24 4.29 -9.20
C LEU A 14 11.82 5.77 -9.14
N ALA A 15 12.35 6.50 -8.15
CA ALA A 15 12.19 7.95 -8.06
C ALA A 15 12.86 8.69 -9.22
N ASP A 16 14.05 8.26 -9.66
CA ASP A 16 14.72 8.83 -10.83
C ASP A 16 13.86 8.69 -12.09
N TYR A 17 13.29 7.50 -12.32
CA TYR A 17 12.36 7.27 -13.43
C TYR A 17 11.14 8.20 -13.40
N TRP A 18 10.54 8.45 -12.23
CA TRP A 18 9.43 9.40 -12.12
C TRP A 18 9.84 10.84 -12.38
N ASN A 19 11.05 11.24 -11.96
CA ASN A 19 11.59 12.55 -12.28
C ASN A 19 11.79 12.72 -13.80
N GLU A 20 12.23 11.68 -14.51
CA GLU A 20 12.34 11.68 -15.98
C GLU A 20 10.98 11.87 -16.68
N LEU A 21 9.91 11.36 -16.06
CA LEU A 21 8.52 11.56 -16.52
C LEU A 21 7.92 12.92 -16.12
N GLY A 22 8.68 13.78 -15.45
CA GLY A 22 8.25 15.13 -15.06
C GLY A 22 7.51 15.21 -13.72
N PHE A 23 7.53 14.17 -12.89
CA PHE A 23 7.00 14.21 -11.52
C PHE A 23 8.06 14.68 -10.53
N VAL A 24 7.61 15.13 -9.35
CA VAL A 24 8.50 15.28 -8.18
C VAL A 24 8.34 14.04 -7.30
N ALA A 25 9.37 13.21 -7.25
CA ALA A 25 9.37 11.96 -6.49
C ALA A 25 9.73 12.18 -5.01
N VAL A 26 8.94 11.59 -4.10
CA VAL A 26 9.23 11.57 -2.66
C VAL A 26 9.19 10.13 -2.16
N VAL A 27 10.30 9.67 -1.57
CA VAL A 27 10.45 8.30 -1.05
C VAL A 27 10.68 8.36 0.47
N PRO A 28 9.60 8.30 1.28
CA PRO A 28 9.73 8.28 2.73
C PRO A 28 10.13 6.89 3.24
N ASN A 29 10.83 6.87 4.37
CA ASN A 29 10.87 5.69 5.23
C ASN A 29 9.70 5.76 6.21
N TYR A 30 9.28 4.60 6.72
CA TYR A 30 8.39 4.47 7.86
C TYR A 30 8.96 3.43 8.84
N ALA A 31 8.51 3.49 10.10
CA ALA A 31 8.96 2.60 11.17
C ALA A 31 8.90 1.12 10.76
N GLN A 32 9.90 0.33 11.15
CA GLN A 32 9.99 -1.09 10.74
C GLN A 32 9.81 -2.01 11.95
N TYR A 33 9.10 -3.12 11.77
CA TYR A 33 9.02 -4.17 12.78
C TYR A 33 10.42 -4.80 13.02
N PRO A 34 10.82 -5.11 14.27
CA PRO A 34 10.04 -5.03 15.52
C PRO A 34 10.14 -3.71 16.29
N TYR A 35 10.81 -2.70 15.73
CA TYR A 35 11.05 -1.42 16.40
C TYR A 35 9.85 -0.46 16.32
N GLY A 36 9.00 -0.63 15.31
CA GLY A 36 7.72 0.04 15.16
C GLY A 36 6.58 -0.95 14.93
N ARG A 37 5.38 -0.50 15.26
CA ARG A 37 4.11 -1.20 15.09
C ARG A 37 3.35 -0.62 13.90
N LEU A 38 2.28 -1.31 13.49
CA LEU A 38 1.48 -0.91 12.34
C LEU A 38 0.95 0.53 12.43
N ASP A 39 0.53 0.98 13.62
CA ASP A 39 0.06 2.36 13.80
C ASP A 39 1.18 3.39 13.71
N ASP A 40 2.42 3.02 14.05
CA ASP A 40 3.60 3.87 13.82
C ASP A 40 3.87 4.01 12.32
N MET A 41 3.75 2.91 11.55
CA MET A 41 3.90 2.92 10.10
C MET A 41 2.86 3.81 9.43
N VAL A 42 1.59 3.67 9.84
CA VAL A 42 0.48 4.50 9.37
C VAL A 42 0.75 5.96 9.72
N TYR A 43 1.13 6.27 10.96
CA TYR A 43 1.45 7.61 11.41
C TYR A 43 2.58 8.26 10.60
N ASP A 44 3.67 7.54 10.32
CA ASP A 44 4.79 8.02 9.52
C ASP A 44 4.38 8.31 8.06
N VAL A 45 3.56 7.46 7.46
CA VAL A 45 3.00 7.70 6.12
C VAL A 45 2.12 8.96 6.12
N GLY A 46 1.25 9.13 7.13
CA GLY A 46 0.42 10.32 7.27
C GLY A 46 1.21 11.62 7.43
N ASN A 47 2.28 11.59 8.22
CA ASN A 47 3.20 12.72 8.37
C ASN A 47 3.95 13.03 7.08
N SER A 48 4.36 12.00 6.33
CA SER A 48 5.01 12.16 5.04
C SER A 48 4.08 12.82 4.03
N LEU A 49 2.82 12.38 3.94
CA LEU A 49 1.82 12.99 3.08
C LEU A 49 1.53 14.45 3.47
N SER A 50 1.42 14.73 4.77
CA SER A 50 1.24 16.09 5.28
C SER A 50 2.42 16.99 4.91
N TRP A 51 3.65 16.49 5.07
CA TRP A 51 4.84 17.22 4.68
C TRP A 51 4.86 17.52 3.18
N VAL A 52 4.51 16.54 2.33
CA VAL A 52 4.40 16.72 0.88
C VAL A 52 3.38 17.81 0.58
N TYR A 53 2.18 17.72 1.15
CA TYR A 53 1.12 18.70 0.91
C TYR A 53 1.54 20.13 1.30
N GLU A 54 2.26 20.28 2.41
CA GLU A 54 2.69 21.59 2.92
C GLU A 54 3.96 22.15 2.25
N ASN A 55 4.78 21.31 1.60
CA ASN A 55 6.13 21.72 1.18
C ASN A 55 6.49 21.43 -0.27
N ILE A 56 5.76 20.55 -0.98
CA ILE A 56 6.21 20.06 -2.30
C ILE A 56 6.30 21.17 -3.36
N ASP A 57 5.52 22.24 -3.23
CA ASP A 57 5.56 23.40 -4.13
C ASP A 57 6.97 24.04 -4.17
N LYS A 58 7.74 23.96 -3.08
CA LYS A 58 9.14 24.44 -3.01
C LYS A 58 10.10 23.63 -3.87
N TYR A 59 9.70 22.42 -4.26
CA TYR A 59 10.46 21.48 -5.07
C TYR A 59 9.89 21.37 -6.49
N GLY A 60 8.93 22.24 -6.86
CA GLY A 60 8.29 22.25 -8.18
C GLY A 60 7.14 21.25 -8.34
N GLY A 61 6.69 20.61 -7.26
CA GLY A 61 5.52 19.73 -7.31
C GLY A 61 4.22 20.49 -7.13
N ASP A 62 3.10 19.81 -7.36
CA ASP A 62 1.74 20.34 -7.16
C ASP A 62 1.06 19.59 -6.02
N ASN A 63 0.90 20.25 -4.87
CA ASN A 63 0.23 19.66 -3.69
C ASN A 63 -1.25 19.29 -3.90
N LYS A 64 -1.88 19.69 -5.01
CA LYS A 64 -3.26 19.29 -5.37
C LYS A 64 -3.30 18.05 -6.26
N ASN A 65 -2.16 17.59 -6.77
CA ASN A 65 -2.04 16.45 -7.67
C ASN A 65 -1.12 15.36 -7.09
N ILE A 66 -1.35 15.01 -5.82
CA ILE A 66 -0.57 13.98 -5.11
C ILE A 66 -1.01 12.57 -5.54
N ILE A 67 -0.04 11.78 -6.00
CA ILE A 67 -0.19 10.35 -6.27
C ILE A 67 0.63 9.59 -5.21
N VAL A 68 -0.02 8.67 -4.49
CA VAL A 68 0.67 7.75 -3.56
C VAL A 68 0.76 6.37 -4.19
N ILE A 69 1.95 5.77 -4.13
CA ILE A 69 2.17 4.42 -4.63
C ILE A 69 2.75 3.60 -3.49
N GLY A 70 2.05 2.53 -3.13
CA GLY A 70 2.52 1.56 -2.17
C GLY A 70 2.82 0.24 -2.86
N HIS A 71 3.90 -0.42 -2.47
CA HIS A 71 4.26 -1.76 -2.94
C HIS A 71 4.30 -2.75 -1.77
N SER A 72 3.69 -3.92 -1.93
CA SER A 72 3.67 -4.99 -0.92
C SER A 72 3.20 -4.46 0.45
N SER A 73 4.02 -4.54 1.50
CA SER A 73 3.72 -3.96 2.81
C SER A 73 3.39 -2.46 2.76
N GLY A 74 4.01 -1.69 1.84
CA GLY A 74 3.69 -0.28 1.63
C GLY A 74 2.29 -0.06 1.03
N ALA A 75 1.81 -0.97 0.19
CA ALA A 75 0.43 -0.95 -0.31
C ALA A 75 -0.56 -1.19 0.82
N HIS A 76 -0.26 -2.15 1.71
CA HIS A 76 -1.06 -2.40 2.91
C HIS A 76 -1.13 -1.15 3.81
N VAL A 77 0.00 -0.58 4.19
CA VAL A 77 0.06 0.59 5.09
C VAL A 77 -0.63 1.81 4.47
N THR A 78 -0.47 2.01 3.16
CA THR A 78 -1.14 3.10 2.43
C THR A 78 -2.66 2.94 2.49
N ALA A 79 -3.19 1.77 2.12
CA ALA A 79 -4.63 1.51 2.16
C ALA A 79 -5.18 1.65 3.59
N LEU A 80 -4.47 1.08 4.57
CA LEU A 80 -4.86 1.15 5.97
C LEU A 80 -4.92 2.58 6.48
N GLY A 81 -3.90 3.39 6.18
CA GLY A 81 -3.84 4.79 6.58
C GLY A 81 -4.95 5.64 5.96
N LEU A 82 -5.19 5.48 4.65
CA LEU A 82 -6.29 6.17 3.96
C LEU A 82 -7.65 5.84 4.58
N PHE A 83 -7.90 4.56 4.88
CA PHE A 83 -9.17 4.12 5.43
C PHE A 83 -9.34 4.60 6.86
N LYS A 84 -8.33 4.41 7.73
CA LYS A 84 -8.37 4.86 9.12
C LYS A 84 -8.56 6.37 9.20
N SER A 85 -7.82 7.14 8.40
CA SER A 85 -7.95 8.59 8.30
C SER A 85 -9.37 9.01 7.90
N THR A 86 -9.92 8.39 6.85
CA THR A 86 -11.24 8.76 6.31
C THR A 86 -12.38 8.38 7.27
N LEU A 87 -12.27 7.23 7.92
CA LEU A 87 -13.30 6.69 8.81
C LEU A 87 -13.13 7.16 10.27
N GLY A 88 -12.13 7.99 10.57
CA GLY A 88 -11.86 8.48 11.92
C GLY A 88 -11.47 7.38 12.91
N LEU A 89 -10.85 6.30 12.42
CA LEU A 89 -10.41 5.19 13.26
C LEU A 89 -9.10 5.56 13.97
N LYS A 90 -9.04 5.27 15.26
CA LYS A 90 -7.85 5.50 16.07
C LYS A 90 -6.85 4.36 15.91
N GLY A 91 -5.57 4.69 16.05
CA GLY A 91 -4.53 3.68 16.21
C GLY A 91 -4.57 3.06 17.60
N ILE A 92 -3.79 2.01 17.79
CA ILE A 92 -3.50 1.41 19.08
C ILE A 92 -2.17 2.02 19.55
N GLY A 93 -2.21 2.84 20.60
CA GLY A 93 -1.03 3.45 21.22
C GLY A 93 -1.04 4.98 21.14
N GLU A 94 0.15 5.58 21.30
CA GLU A 94 0.32 7.04 21.35
C GLU A 94 0.28 7.68 19.95
N ASN A 95 0.79 6.96 18.93
CA ASN A 95 0.80 7.40 17.55
C ASN A 95 -0.58 7.15 16.90
N ASN A 96 -1.36 8.23 16.84
CA ASN A 96 -2.71 8.24 16.28
C ASN A 96 -2.78 9.20 15.09
N ILE A 97 -3.67 8.89 14.14
CA ILE A 97 -4.09 9.85 13.14
C ILE A 97 -4.90 10.94 13.85
N THR A 98 -4.25 12.05 14.18
CA THR A 98 -4.88 13.20 14.86
C THR A 98 -5.44 14.24 13.88
N LYS A 99 -4.98 14.19 12.62
CA LYS A 99 -5.47 15.01 11.52
C LYS A 99 -5.76 14.09 10.33
N PRO A 100 -6.84 14.33 9.57
CA PRO A 100 -7.07 13.63 8.32
C PRO A 100 -5.89 13.82 7.37
N TYR A 101 -5.61 12.81 6.57
CA TYR A 101 -4.64 12.88 5.49
C TYR A 101 -5.07 13.98 4.49
N PRO A 102 -4.11 14.63 3.83
CA PRO A 102 -4.43 15.63 2.81
C PRO A 102 -5.15 14.98 1.61
N PRO A 103 -5.82 15.78 0.76
CA PRO A 103 -6.46 15.27 -0.45
C PRO A 103 -5.46 14.51 -1.34
N ILE A 104 -5.79 13.26 -1.67
CA ILE A 104 -4.99 12.42 -2.55
C ILE A 104 -5.72 12.24 -3.88
N LYS A 105 -5.01 12.54 -4.98
CA LYS A 105 -5.56 12.40 -6.34
C LYS A 105 -5.69 10.92 -6.70
N ARG A 106 -4.63 10.16 -6.48
CA ARG A 106 -4.59 8.73 -6.82
C ARG A 106 -3.80 7.94 -5.79
N ALA A 107 -4.29 6.76 -5.44
CA ALA A 107 -3.53 5.74 -4.72
C ALA A 107 -3.37 4.52 -5.61
N ILE A 108 -2.14 4.07 -5.84
CA ILE A 108 -1.83 2.87 -6.61
C ILE A 108 -1.23 1.85 -5.66
N LEU A 109 -1.93 0.73 -5.48
CA LEU A 109 -1.63 -0.27 -4.46
C LEU A 109 -1.12 -1.55 -5.14
N LEU A 110 0.20 -1.70 -5.22
CA LEU A 110 0.88 -2.77 -5.95
C LEU A 110 1.07 -4.01 -5.06
N GLY A 111 0.36 -5.10 -5.35
CA GLY A 111 0.62 -6.41 -4.75
C GLY A 111 0.50 -6.45 -3.21
N GLY A 112 -0.39 -5.66 -2.61
CA GLY A 112 -0.48 -5.55 -1.15
C GLY A 112 -1.21 -6.69 -0.44
N PRO A 113 -0.73 -7.15 0.74
CA PRO A 113 -1.44 -8.12 1.56
C PRO A 113 -2.52 -7.43 2.42
N TYR A 114 -3.74 -7.27 1.90
CA TYR A 114 -4.83 -6.51 2.55
C TYR A 114 -5.68 -7.31 3.55
N ASP A 115 -5.50 -8.63 3.61
CA ASP A 115 -6.19 -9.54 4.52
C ASP A 115 -5.18 -10.63 4.94
N PHE A 116 -5.07 -10.90 6.24
CA PHE A 116 -4.17 -11.92 6.79
C PHE A 116 -4.88 -13.21 7.20
N ASP A 117 -6.23 -13.24 7.20
CA ASP A 117 -7.00 -14.43 7.56
C ASP A 117 -6.59 -15.68 6.75
N PRO A 118 -6.40 -15.60 5.41
CA PRO A 118 -6.04 -16.78 4.61
C PRO A 118 -4.66 -17.37 4.95
N TYR A 119 -3.73 -16.54 5.42
CA TYR A 119 -2.41 -16.97 5.87
C TYR A 119 -2.51 -17.74 7.18
N SER A 120 -3.36 -17.28 8.11
CA SER A 120 -3.62 -17.99 9.37
C SER A 120 -4.23 -19.38 9.18
N TYR A 121 -5.12 -19.53 8.18
CA TYR A 121 -5.72 -20.83 7.84
C TYR A 121 -4.68 -21.81 7.29
N ARG A 122 -3.81 -21.34 6.38
CA ARG A 122 -2.72 -22.17 5.83
C ARG A 122 -1.75 -22.65 6.91
N SER A 123 -1.33 -21.74 7.79
CA SER A 123 -0.46 -22.06 8.93
C SER A 123 -1.10 -23.11 9.87
N ARG A 124 -2.39 -22.98 10.19
CA ARG A 124 -3.11 -23.89 11.11
C ARG A 124 -3.45 -25.25 10.52
N VAL A 125 -3.77 -25.33 9.22
CA VAL A 125 -4.35 -26.55 8.61
C VAL A 125 -3.31 -27.39 7.88
N LYS A 126 -2.27 -26.77 7.29
CA LYS A 126 -1.34 -27.51 6.43
C LYS A 126 -0.04 -27.92 7.09
N GLY A 127 0.34 -27.34 8.25
CA GLY A 127 1.65 -27.61 8.86
C GLY A 127 2.83 -27.31 7.92
N GLU A 128 2.58 -26.57 6.84
CA GLU A 128 3.59 -26.11 5.88
C GLU A 128 4.30 -24.93 6.53
N GLU A 129 5.30 -25.22 7.36
CA GLU A 129 6.37 -24.28 7.70
C GLU A 129 7.14 -23.97 6.40
N ASN A 130 6.59 -23.09 5.55
CA ASN A 130 7.36 -22.55 4.44
C ASN A 130 8.43 -21.62 5.03
N VAL A 131 9.63 -22.17 5.09
CA VAL A 131 10.88 -21.47 5.37
C VAL A 131 11.11 -20.45 4.25
N GLU A 132 10.64 -19.21 4.44
CA GLU A 132 11.33 -17.96 4.07
C GLU A 132 10.47 -16.71 4.35
N ASN A 133 10.37 -16.34 5.63
CA ASN A 133 10.76 -15.03 6.16
C ASN A 133 10.21 -14.91 7.58
N SER A 134 11.02 -15.26 8.58
CA SER A 134 10.68 -15.17 10.00
C SER A 134 10.12 -13.80 10.41
N LYS A 135 10.44 -12.73 9.65
CA LYS A 135 9.90 -11.39 9.83
C LYS A 135 8.46 -11.21 9.33
N PHE A 136 8.09 -11.81 8.19
CA PHE A 136 6.72 -11.74 7.68
C PHE A 136 5.78 -12.55 8.57
N GLU A 137 6.18 -13.75 8.96
CA GLU A 137 5.39 -14.58 9.90
C GLU A 137 5.27 -13.93 11.28
N ALA A 138 6.35 -13.33 11.80
CA ALA A 138 6.28 -12.58 13.07
C ALA A 138 5.38 -11.34 12.95
N PHE A 139 5.45 -10.62 11.84
CA PHE A 139 4.60 -9.45 11.58
C PHE A 139 3.13 -9.86 11.38
N ALA A 140 2.86 -10.90 10.58
CA ALA A 140 1.54 -11.47 10.37
C ALA A 140 0.95 -11.97 11.70
N SER A 141 1.71 -12.72 12.49
CA SER A 141 1.30 -13.15 13.84
C SER A 141 0.98 -11.99 14.77
N TYR A 142 1.70 -10.87 14.65
CA TYR A 142 1.47 -9.66 15.45
C TYR A 142 0.17 -8.92 15.06
N ILE A 143 -0.16 -8.87 13.77
CA ILE A 143 -1.36 -8.17 13.27
C ILE A 143 -2.60 -9.05 13.21
N LEU A 144 -2.43 -10.38 13.23
CA LEU A 144 -3.50 -11.37 13.23
C LEU A 144 -4.42 -11.20 14.45
N GLY A 145 -5.72 -11.07 14.20
CA GLY A 145 -6.77 -11.00 15.23
C GLY A 145 -7.22 -9.59 15.62
N SER A 146 -6.59 -8.53 15.09
CA SER A 146 -7.10 -7.17 15.23
C SER A 146 -7.98 -6.79 14.04
N LYS A 147 -9.27 -6.53 14.30
CA LYS A 147 -10.25 -6.07 13.29
C LYS A 147 -9.88 -4.76 12.59
N GLN A 148 -8.92 -4.01 13.13
CA GLN A 148 -8.50 -2.71 12.59
C GLN A 148 -7.06 -2.70 12.07
N SER A 149 -6.45 -3.88 11.92
CA SER A 149 -5.10 -4.01 11.35
C SER A 149 -5.09 -4.35 9.86
N CYS A 150 -6.22 -4.78 9.29
CA CYS A 150 -6.32 -5.13 7.88
C CYS A 150 -7.33 -4.21 7.17
N PRO A 151 -7.00 -3.64 6.00
CA PRO A 151 -7.95 -2.85 5.22
C PRO A 151 -9.25 -3.60 4.92
N THR A 152 -9.17 -4.89 4.58
CA THR A 152 -10.36 -5.70 4.27
C THR A 152 -11.26 -5.90 5.49
N ASP A 153 -10.68 -6.15 6.67
CA ASP A 153 -11.44 -6.38 7.91
C ASP A 153 -12.14 -5.12 8.40
N ILE A 154 -11.50 -3.95 8.25
CA ILE A 154 -12.15 -2.67 8.54
C ILE A 154 -13.46 -2.57 7.76
N LEU A 155 -13.43 -2.86 6.46
CA LEU A 155 -14.62 -2.73 5.61
C LEU A 155 -15.70 -3.76 5.93
N LYS A 156 -15.34 -4.98 6.39
CA LYS A 156 -16.31 -6.02 6.82
C LYS A 156 -17.25 -5.53 7.92
N GLU A 157 -16.82 -4.58 8.76
CA GLU A 157 -17.64 -4.01 9.85
C GLU A 157 -18.68 -2.98 9.36
N TYR A 158 -18.62 -2.54 8.10
CA TYR A 158 -19.53 -1.54 7.52
C TYR A 158 -20.61 -2.16 6.65
N GLN A 159 -21.79 -1.53 6.66
CA GLN A 159 -22.94 -1.95 5.87
C GLN A 159 -22.73 -1.69 4.38
N ASN A 160 -23.51 -2.37 3.54
CA ASN A 160 -23.49 -2.13 2.10
C ASN A 160 -23.88 -0.68 1.79
N ASN A 161 -23.21 -0.05 0.83
CA ASN A 161 -23.45 1.34 0.42
C ASN A 161 -23.37 2.39 1.55
N SER A 162 -22.58 2.14 2.61
CA SER A 162 -22.41 3.06 3.75
C SER A 162 -21.18 3.98 3.65
N ILE A 163 -20.24 3.70 2.75
CA ILE A 163 -19.01 4.47 2.55
C ILE A 163 -18.90 4.86 1.08
N SER A 164 -18.86 6.16 0.79
CA SER A 164 -18.76 6.68 -0.59
C SER A 164 -17.34 7.10 -1.00
N TYR A 165 -16.42 7.16 -0.05
CA TYR A 165 -15.06 7.67 -0.23
C TYR A 165 -14.10 7.03 0.77
N LEU A 166 -12.92 6.62 0.30
CA LEU A 166 -11.88 5.94 1.09
C LEU A 166 -10.49 6.62 0.98
N GLY A 167 -10.46 7.95 0.93
CA GLY A 167 -9.23 8.74 1.15
C GLY A 167 -8.44 9.15 -0.09
N ALA A 168 -8.83 8.68 -1.29
CA ALA A 168 -8.28 9.19 -2.55
C ALA A 168 -9.40 9.31 -3.59
N GLU A 169 -9.26 10.23 -4.55
CA GLU A 169 -10.25 10.36 -5.65
C GLU A 169 -10.31 9.08 -6.51
N ARG A 170 -9.16 8.38 -6.63
CA ARG A 170 -9.06 7.09 -7.31
C ARG A 170 -8.10 6.16 -6.57
N ILE A 171 -8.49 4.90 -6.39
CA ILE A 171 -7.68 3.85 -5.78
C ILE A 171 -7.58 2.70 -6.75
N THR A 172 -6.39 2.42 -7.27
CA THR A 172 -6.14 1.27 -8.14
C THR A 172 -5.50 0.15 -7.33
N ILE A 173 -6.22 -0.95 -7.16
CA ILE A 173 -5.65 -2.20 -6.63
C ILE A 173 -5.00 -2.93 -7.81
N THR A 174 -3.69 -3.15 -7.73
CA THR A 174 -2.93 -3.83 -8.78
C THR A 174 -2.53 -5.23 -8.32
N LEU A 175 -2.87 -6.21 -9.13
CA LEU A 175 -2.49 -7.61 -8.97
C LEU A 175 -1.41 -7.95 -10.00
N PHE A 176 -0.44 -8.77 -9.63
CA PHE A 176 0.54 -9.32 -10.56
C PHE A 176 0.16 -10.76 -10.90
N SER A 177 0.15 -11.11 -12.19
CA SER A 177 -0.35 -12.42 -12.65
C SER A 177 0.51 -13.60 -12.19
N GLU A 178 1.80 -13.36 -11.91
CA GLU A 178 2.79 -14.37 -11.49
C GLU A 178 3.20 -14.18 -10.02
N ASP A 179 2.37 -13.51 -9.21
CA ASP A 179 2.64 -13.30 -7.78
C ASP A 179 2.44 -14.59 -6.97
N GLU A 180 3.54 -15.17 -6.50
CA GLU A 180 3.53 -16.33 -5.59
C GLU A 180 3.52 -15.95 -4.10
N MET A 181 3.83 -14.69 -3.76
CA MET A 181 3.94 -14.21 -2.37
C MET A 181 2.59 -13.73 -1.82
N VAL A 182 1.87 -12.94 -2.61
CA VAL A 182 0.57 -12.38 -2.24
C VAL A 182 -0.50 -12.90 -3.20
N PRO A 183 -1.32 -13.88 -2.78
CA PRO A 183 -2.35 -14.44 -3.63
C PRO A 183 -3.30 -13.35 -4.14
N ALA A 184 -3.60 -13.37 -5.44
CA ALA A 184 -4.52 -12.44 -6.09
C ALA A 184 -5.89 -12.33 -5.37
N THR A 185 -6.35 -13.41 -4.73
CA THR A 185 -7.58 -13.45 -3.94
C THR A 185 -7.62 -12.42 -2.82
N ILE A 186 -6.47 -12.03 -2.26
CA ILE A 186 -6.37 -10.97 -1.24
C ILE A 186 -6.78 -9.61 -1.82
N GLY A 187 -6.22 -9.26 -2.98
CA GLY A 187 -6.58 -8.03 -3.68
C GLY A 187 -8.02 -8.02 -4.20
N TYR A 188 -8.50 -9.13 -4.76
CA TYR A 188 -9.91 -9.29 -5.10
C TYR A 188 -10.83 -9.13 -3.88
N GLY A 189 -10.42 -9.66 -2.72
CA GLY A 189 -11.15 -9.53 -1.46
C GLY A 189 -11.34 -8.06 -1.06
N LEU A 190 -10.27 -7.29 -1.05
CA LEU A 190 -10.34 -5.85 -0.75
C LEU A 190 -11.21 -5.11 -1.77
N TYR A 191 -10.98 -5.32 -3.07
CA TYR A 191 -11.75 -4.70 -4.15
C TYR A 191 -13.26 -4.94 -3.96
N ASN A 192 -13.65 -6.20 -3.72
CA ASN A 192 -15.05 -6.57 -3.51
C ASN A 192 -15.64 -5.90 -2.26
N GLN A 193 -14.88 -5.78 -1.18
CA GLN A 193 -15.34 -5.06 0.01
C GLN A 193 -15.52 -3.57 -0.27
N MET A 194 -14.60 -2.92 -0.97
CA MET A 194 -14.73 -1.51 -1.37
C MET A 194 -15.98 -1.27 -2.24
N LYS A 195 -16.21 -2.11 -3.24
CA LYS A 195 -17.44 -2.05 -4.06
C LYS A 195 -18.70 -2.29 -3.22
N ARG A 196 -18.66 -3.25 -2.29
CA ARG A 196 -19.80 -3.58 -1.42
C ARG A 196 -20.19 -2.42 -0.51
N VAL A 197 -19.21 -1.76 0.13
CA VAL A 197 -19.49 -0.61 1.00
C VAL A 197 -19.91 0.64 0.23
N GLY A 198 -19.81 0.63 -1.10
CA GLY A 198 -20.30 1.70 -1.98
C GLY A 198 -19.23 2.68 -2.44
N ASP A 199 -17.94 2.36 -2.25
CA ASP A 199 -16.86 3.22 -2.69
C ASP A 199 -16.80 3.26 -4.23
N LYS A 200 -16.76 4.48 -4.77
CA LYS A 200 -16.76 4.73 -6.22
C LYS A 200 -15.38 5.03 -6.78
N SER A 201 -14.37 5.13 -5.91
CA SER A 201 -12.99 5.48 -6.29
C SER A 201 -12.17 4.27 -6.74
N VAL A 202 -12.63 3.05 -6.42
CA VAL A 202 -11.83 1.84 -6.60
C VAL A 202 -11.89 1.27 -8.03
N ASP A 203 -10.69 0.99 -8.56
CA ASP A 203 -10.44 0.17 -9.75
C ASP A 203 -9.57 -1.04 -9.41
N LEU A 204 -9.63 -2.04 -10.29
CA LEU A 204 -8.79 -3.22 -10.25
C LEU A 204 -8.00 -3.35 -11.54
N CYS A 205 -6.70 -3.57 -11.45
CA CYS A 205 -5.81 -3.80 -12.57
C CYS A 205 -5.02 -5.10 -12.36
N VAL A 206 -4.95 -5.95 -13.39
CA VAL A 206 -4.08 -7.12 -13.41
C VAL A 206 -2.96 -6.83 -14.39
N LEU A 207 -1.72 -6.94 -13.92
CA LEU A 207 -0.53 -6.80 -14.75
C LEU A 207 0.01 -8.17 -15.12
N GLU A 208 -0.05 -8.47 -16.41
CA GLU A 208 0.33 -9.76 -16.98
C GLU A 208 1.84 -9.90 -17.16
N GLY A 209 2.37 -11.05 -16.73
CA GLY A 209 3.78 -11.42 -16.82
C GLY A 209 4.68 -10.62 -15.90
N PHE A 210 4.20 -10.32 -14.69
CA PHE A 210 4.99 -9.77 -13.60
C PHE A 210 4.80 -10.65 -12.36
N ASP A 211 5.90 -10.92 -11.66
CA ASP A 211 5.89 -11.48 -10.31
C ASP A 211 5.77 -10.34 -9.27
N HIS A 212 5.92 -10.67 -7.98
CA HIS A 212 5.70 -9.73 -6.88
C HIS A 212 6.55 -8.44 -6.98
N THR A 213 7.83 -8.55 -7.36
CA THR A 213 8.75 -7.41 -7.38
C THR A 213 9.08 -6.93 -8.79
N GLY A 214 8.83 -7.76 -9.81
CA GLY A 214 9.30 -7.60 -11.18
C GLY A 214 8.86 -6.30 -11.84
N LEU A 215 7.69 -5.75 -11.49
CA LEU A 215 7.33 -4.41 -11.98
C LEU A 215 8.30 -3.34 -11.43
N THR A 216 8.52 -3.33 -10.11
CA THR A 216 9.34 -2.30 -9.48
C THR A 216 10.83 -2.48 -9.80
N GLU A 217 11.33 -3.71 -9.76
CA GLU A 217 12.72 -4.03 -10.07
C GLU A 217 13.00 -3.84 -11.56
N GLY A 218 12.10 -4.29 -12.44
CA GLY A 218 12.22 -4.07 -13.87
C GLY A 218 12.31 -2.58 -14.23
N VAL A 219 11.50 -1.70 -13.62
CA VAL A 219 11.66 -0.25 -13.83
C VAL A 219 13.03 0.25 -13.37
N MET A 220 13.48 -0.18 -12.19
CA MET A 220 14.79 0.21 -11.63
C MET A 220 15.98 -0.35 -12.43
N ASP A 221 15.79 -1.45 -13.15
CA ASP A 221 16.79 -2.06 -14.02
C ASP A 221 16.67 -1.58 -15.48
N GLY A 222 15.69 -0.73 -15.76
CA GLY A 222 15.54 -0.06 -17.05
C GLY A 222 14.75 -0.87 -18.09
N GLU A 223 14.02 -1.89 -17.68
CA GLU A 223 13.24 -2.75 -18.56
C GLU A 223 12.03 -2.00 -19.14
N GLU A 224 11.97 -1.92 -20.47
CA GLU A 224 10.91 -1.15 -21.16
C GLU A 224 9.51 -1.72 -20.90
N LYS A 225 9.35 -3.05 -20.84
CA LYS A 225 8.06 -3.69 -20.49
C LYS A 225 7.56 -3.19 -19.13
N ALA A 226 8.44 -3.11 -18.13
CA ALA A 226 8.09 -2.67 -16.79
C ALA A 226 7.78 -1.17 -16.75
N LYS A 227 8.57 -0.34 -17.44
CA LYS A 227 8.33 1.10 -17.58
C LYS A 227 6.99 1.41 -18.24
N GLU A 228 6.68 0.74 -19.35
CA GLU A 228 5.41 0.90 -20.07
C GLU A 228 4.22 0.52 -19.18
N ALA A 229 4.29 -0.63 -18.51
CA ALA A 229 3.25 -1.06 -17.57
C ALA A 229 3.07 -0.08 -16.41
N PHE A 230 4.16 0.42 -15.83
CA PHE A 230 4.11 1.40 -14.75
C PHE A 230 3.51 2.73 -15.21
N TYR A 231 3.90 3.21 -16.40
CA TYR A 231 3.38 4.45 -16.97
C TYR A 231 1.87 4.38 -17.25
N GLN A 232 1.37 3.22 -17.69
CA GLN A 232 -0.08 3.01 -17.86
C GLN A 232 -0.84 3.15 -16.54
N LEU A 233 -0.29 2.64 -15.43
CA LEU A 233 -0.89 2.85 -14.10
C LEU A 233 -1.00 4.34 -13.73
N LEU A 234 -0.02 5.16 -14.12
CA LEU A 234 -0.02 6.61 -13.88
C LEU A 234 -0.96 7.39 -14.81
N SER A 235 -1.31 6.83 -15.96
CA SER A 235 -2.09 7.52 -16.99
C SER A 235 -3.59 7.20 -16.93
N ASN A 236 -3.96 6.03 -16.42
CA ASN A 236 -5.34 5.52 -16.45
C ASN A 236 -6.28 6.18 -15.45
#